data_AF-A0A932E3E0-F1
#
_entry.id   AF-A0A932E3E0-F1
#
_cell.length_a   1.000
_cell.length_b   1.000
_cell.length_c   1.000
_cell.angle_alpha   90.00
_cell.angle_beta   90.00
_cell.angle_gamma   90.00
#
_symmetry.space_group_name_H-M   'P 1'
#
loop_
_entity.id
_entity.type
_entity.pdbx_description
1 polymer ?
#
loop_
_entity_poly.entity_id
_entity_poly.type
_entity_poly.pdbx_seq_one_letter_code
_entity_poly.pdbx_strand_id
1 'polypeptide(L)'
;IIEVQGLDLVPARLKETSSLGDEILLIAFPWGRRFTVVSGVVSQIAAREGEAPVAGPARMVDSSVSYGSSGGGVFDAQSGALIGIVEGYRTAKVAIPAAKDRVLEVPVAGETTVIAASAIMRFLAASGLGDFLLK
;
A
#
# COMPACT_ATOMS: atom_id res chain seq x y z
N ILE A 1 -1.84 15.63 10.43
CA ILE A 1 -0.39 15.42 10.22
C ILE A 1 0.15 14.86 11.53
N ILE A 2 1.03 13.86 11.48
CA ILE A 2 1.74 13.34 12.65
C ILE A 2 3.19 13.74 12.49
N GLU A 3 3.79 14.28 13.56
CA GLU A 3 5.19 14.68 13.61
C GLU A 3 5.85 13.92 14.76
N VAL A 4 7.06 13.41 14.51
CA VAL A 4 7.88 12.76 15.52
C VAL A 4 9.14 13.59 15.69
N GLN A 5 9.41 14.03 16.93
CA GLN A 5 10.56 14.87 17.26
C GLN A 5 11.77 14.03 17.66
N GLY A 6 12.96 14.59 17.46
CA GLY A 6 14.22 13.99 17.93
C GLY A 6 14.73 12.80 17.10
N LEU A 7 14.21 12.62 15.88
CA LEU A 7 14.68 11.61 14.93
C LEU A 7 15.32 12.30 13.72
N ASP A 8 16.56 11.92 13.42
CA ASP A 8 17.25 12.28 12.18
C ASP A 8 17.10 11.12 11.20
N LEU A 9 16.14 11.22 10.29
CA LEU A 9 15.77 10.15 9.36
C LEU A 9 15.85 10.64 7.92
N VAL A 10 16.28 9.74 7.03
CA VAL A 10 16.22 9.97 5.59
C VAL A 10 14.77 9.79 5.12
N PRO A 11 14.15 10.80 4.47
CA PRO A 11 12.80 10.66 3.93
C PRO A 11 12.76 9.61 2.82
N ALA A 12 11.63 8.90 2.71
CA ALA A 12 11.43 7.98 1.60
C ALA A 12 11.23 8.76 0.30
N ARG A 13 12.02 8.42 -0.74
CA ARG A 13 11.82 8.96 -2.08
C ARG A 13 10.48 8.47 -2.63
N LEU A 14 9.66 9.37 -3.16
CA LEU A 14 8.37 9.02 -3.76
C LEU A 14 8.54 8.72 -5.25
N LYS A 15 7.90 7.66 -5.74
CA LYS A 15 7.83 7.29 -7.17
C LYS A 15 6.37 7.29 -7.60
N GLU A 16 5.99 8.26 -8.44
CA GLU A 16 4.59 8.52 -8.80
C GLU A 16 3.94 7.42 -9.65
N THR A 17 4.75 6.77 -10.48
CA THR A 17 4.32 5.79 -11.47
C THR A 17 5.05 4.48 -11.29
N SER A 18 4.34 3.39 -11.53
CA SER A 18 4.85 2.01 -11.53
C SER A 18 4.33 1.30 -12.77
N SER A 19 4.97 0.22 -13.17
CA SER A 19 4.47 -0.67 -14.21
C SER A 19 3.81 -1.89 -13.59
N LEU A 20 2.85 -2.47 -14.32
CA LEU A 20 2.26 -3.76 -13.99
C LEU A 20 3.36 -4.82 -13.94
N GLY A 21 3.43 -5.57 -12.84
CA GLY A 21 4.47 -6.58 -12.62
C GLY A 21 5.77 -6.05 -12.02
N ASP A 22 5.93 -4.74 -11.78
CA ASP A 22 7.08 -4.22 -11.03
C ASP A 22 7.18 -4.94 -9.68
N GLU A 23 8.39 -5.42 -9.34
CA GLU A 23 8.67 -6.06 -8.06
C GLU A 23 8.62 -5.05 -6.92
N ILE A 24 8.00 -5.44 -5.81
CA ILE A 24 7.84 -4.58 -4.64
C ILE A 24 8.28 -5.27 -3.36
N LEU A 25 8.62 -4.43 -2.38
CA LEU A 25 8.78 -4.78 -0.98
C LEU A 25 7.73 -4.02 -0.16
N LEU A 26 6.92 -4.75 0.60
CA LEU A 26 5.96 -4.19 1.54
C LEU A 26 6.51 -4.29 2.96
N ILE A 27 6.58 -3.16 3.65
CA ILE A 27 7.06 -3.05 5.03
C ILE A 27 5.91 -2.56 5.92
N ALA A 28 5.52 -3.37 6.90
CA ALA A 28 4.40 -3.07 7.79
C ALA A 28 4.57 -3.67 9.20
N PHE A 29 3.73 -3.28 10.15
CA PHE A 29 3.73 -3.77 11.53
C PHE A 29 2.42 -4.51 11.85
N PRO A 30 2.20 -5.70 11.27
CA PRO A 30 0.97 -6.47 11.53
C PRO A 30 0.81 -6.73 13.03
N TRP A 31 -0.42 -6.56 13.50
CA TRP A 31 -0.83 -6.67 14.89
C TRP A 31 -0.05 -5.78 15.88
N GLY A 32 0.66 -4.74 15.40
CA GLY A 32 1.46 -3.85 16.25
C GLY A 32 2.67 -4.53 16.91
N ARG A 33 3.17 -5.63 16.32
CA ARG A 33 4.28 -6.42 16.89
C ARG A 33 5.60 -6.09 16.21
N ARG A 34 6.20 -7.08 15.54
CA ARG A 34 7.43 -6.91 14.77
C ARG A 34 7.07 -6.42 13.37
N PHE A 35 7.95 -5.62 12.78
CA PHE A 35 7.80 -5.31 11.37
C PHE A 35 8.01 -6.58 10.52
N THR A 36 7.31 -6.64 9.40
CA THR A 36 7.45 -7.67 8.38
C THR A 36 7.89 -7.03 7.09
N VAL A 37 8.72 -7.75 6.33
CA VAL A 37 9.04 -7.43 4.94
C VAL A 37 8.46 -8.55 4.08
N VAL A 38 7.61 -8.19 3.12
CA VAL A 38 6.92 -9.13 2.24
C VAL A 38 7.16 -8.71 0.80
N SER A 39 7.55 -9.63 -0.07
CA SER A 39 7.70 -9.38 -1.50
C SER A 39 6.37 -9.49 -2.23
N GLY A 40 6.31 -8.94 -3.44
CA GLY A 40 5.20 -9.12 -4.36
C GLY A 40 5.43 -8.35 -5.64
N VAL A 41 4.35 -8.11 -6.37
CA VAL A 41 4.34 -7.27 -7.56
C VAL A 41 3.21 -6.27 -7.55
N VAL A 42 3.33 -5.23 -8.38
CA VAL A 42 2.20 -4.38 -8.75
C VAL A 42 1.22 -5.19 -9.59
N SER A 43 0.02 -5.42 -9.06
CA SER A 43 -1.00 -6.27 -9.69
C SER A 43 -2.05 -5.47 -10.45
N GLN A 44 -2.22 -4.19 -10.14
CA GLN A 44 -3.11 -3.28 -10.89
C GLN A 44 -2.58 -1.85 -10.89
N ILE A 45 -2.81 -1.17 -12.01
CA ILE A 45 -2.58 0.27 -12.19
C ILE A 45 -3.92 1.00 -12.10
N ALA A 46 -3.93 2.16 -11.45
CA ALA A 46 -5.10 3.02 -11.36
C ALA A 46 -5.47 3.54 -12.76
N ALA A 47 -6.70 3.30 -13.18
CA ALA A 47 -7.21 3.62 -14.50
C ALA A 47 -8.69 3.98 -14.44
N ARG A 48 -9.22 4.61 -15.50
CA ARG A 48 -10.67 4.76 -15.66
C ARG A 48 -11.29 3.44 -16.12
N GLU A 49 -12.59 3.30 -15.94
CA GLU A 49 -13.31 2.13 -16.42
C GLU A 49 -13.15 1.97 -17.94
N GLY A 50 -12.80 0.75 -18.39
CA GLY A 50 -12.51 0.44 -19.79
C GLY A 50 -11.07 0.67 -20.23
N GLU A 51 -10.21 1.25 -19.38
CA GLU A 51 -8.77 1.39 -19.65
C GLU A 51 -7.98 0.22 -19.02
N ALA A 52 -6.93 -0.24 -19.70
CA ALA A 52 -6.01 -1.27 -19.21
C ALA A 52 -4.55 -0.79 -19.32
N PRO A 53 -4.15 0.25 -18.57
CA PRO A 53 -2.80 0.78 -18.64
C PRO A 53 -1.80 -0.21 -18.03
N VAL A 54 -0.64 -0.31 -18.65
CA VAL A 54 0.50 -1.10 -18.13
C VAL A 54 1.42 -0.29 -17.23
N ALA A 55 1.26 1.03 -17.17
CA ALA A 55 2.03 1.92 -16.31
C ALA A 55 1.19 3.10 -15.79
N GLY A 56 1.43 3.51 -14.55
CA GLY A 56 0.70 4.58 -13.88
C GLY A 56 0.75 4.45 -12.36
N PRO A 57 -0.10 5.16 -11.61
CA PRO A 57 -0.14 5.04 -10.15
C PRO A 57 -0.56 3.62 -9.74
N ALA A 58 0.19 2.99 -8.83
CA ALA A 58 -0.16 1.66 -8.33
C ALA A 58 -1.53 1.70 -7.62
N ARG A 59 -2.39 0.72 -7.91
CA ARG A 59 -3.72 0.56 -7.28
C ARG A 59 -3.79 -0.65 -6.37
N MET A 60 -3.13 -1.74 -6.76
CA MET A 60 -3.17 -3.01 -6.05
C MET A 60 -1.83 -3.74 -6.17
N VAL A 61 -1.48 -4.48 -5.12
CA VAL A 61 -0.35 -5.41 -5.08
C VAL A 61 -0.81 -6.77 -4.57
N ASP A 62 -0.06 -7.82 -4.87
CA ASP A 62 -0.40 -9.18 -4.46
C ASP A 62 0.16 -9.58 -3.09
N SER A 63 1.04 -8.74 -2.51
CA SER A 63 1.65 -9.00 -1.22
C SER A 63 0.60 -9.23 -0.14
N SER A 64 0.82 -10.30 0.64
CA SER A 64 -0.05 -10.66 1.75
C SER A 64 0.05 -9.63 2.87
N VAL A 65 -1.11 -9.21 3.37
CA VAL A 65 -1.24 -8.28 4.50
C VAL A 65 -2.20 -8.84 5.55
N SER A 66 -2.22 -8.21 6.71
CA SER A 66 -3.11 -8.59 7.82
C SER A 66 -3.53 -7.35 8.59
N TYR A 67 -4.38 -7.52 9.62
CA TYR A 67 -4.69 -6.44 10.53
C TYR A 67 -3.41 -5.79 11.10
N GLY A 68 -3.37 -4.46 11.12
CA GLY A 68 -2.18 -3.68 11.48
C GLY A 68 -1.24 -3.37 10.32
N SER A 69 -1.51 -3.86 9.10
CA SER A 69 -0.71 -3.49 7.92
C SER A 69 -1.06 -2.12 7.32
N SER A 70 -2.20 -1.53 7.68
CA SER A 70 -2.64 -0.22 7.17
C SER A 70 -1.60 0.87 7.43
N GLY A 71 -1.32 1.69 6.42
CA GLY A 71 -0.26 2.69 6.45
C GLY A 71 1.15 2.14 6.26
N GLY A 72 1.32 0.81 6.13
CA GLY A 72 2.59 0.19 5.77
C GLY A 72 3.08 0.66 4.41
N GLY A 73 4.40 0.84 4.27
CA GLY A 73 5.00 1.35 3.04
C GLY A 73 5.14 0.25 1.98
N VAL A 74 4.84 0.60 0.73
CA VAL A 74 5.06 -0.24 -0.44
C VAL A 74 6.14 0.40 -1.30
N PHE A 75 7.24 -0.31 -1.47
CA PHE A 75 8.45 0.19 -2.10
C PHE A 75 8.75 -0.58 -3.37
N ASP A 76 9.18 0.14 -4.41
CA ASP A 76 9.80 -0.43 -5.58
C ASP A 76 11.08 -1.18 -5.19
N ALA A 77 11.16 -2.48 -5.49
CA ALA A 77 12.23 -3.34 -4.99
C ALA A 77 13.61 -2.97 -5.57
N GLN A 78 13.65 -2.36 -6.76
CA GLN A 78 14.89 -2.01 -7.44
C GLN A 78 15.46 -0.67 -6.94
N SER A 79 14.63 0.35 -6.84
CA SER A 79 15.03 1.72 -6.50
C SER A 79 14.89 2.07 -5.01
N GLY A 80 14.14 1.26 -4.25
CA GLY A 80 13.77 1.54 -2.87
C GLY A 80 12.83 2.74 -2.70
N ALA A 81 12.26 3.26 -3.79
CA ALA A 81 11.33 4.38 -3.73
C ALA A 81 9.93 3.92 -3.31
N LEU A 82 9.26 4.71 -2.47
CA LEU A 82 7.88 4.48 -2.05
C LEU A 82 6.93 4.75 -3.22
N ILE A 83 6.17 3.72 -3.61
CA ILE A 83 5.14 3.82 -4.66
C ILE A 83 3.74 3.99 -4.08
N GLY A 84 3.57 3.73 -2.78
CA GLY A 84 2.30 3.94 -2.07
C GLY A 84 2.34 3.41 -0.64
N ILE A 85 1.19 3.52 0.04
CA ILE A 85 0.97 2.92 1.36
C ILE A 85 -0.23 1.98 1.32
N VAL A 86 -0.23 0.97 2.18
CA VAL A 86 -1.34 0.01 2.31
C VAL A 86 -2.61 0.74 2.75
N GLU A 87 -3.64 0.68 1.92
CA GLU A 87 -4.98 1.18 2.21
C GLU A 87 -5.78 0.12 2.97
N GLY A 88 -5.82 -1.10 2.41
CA GLY A 88 -6.60 -2.21 2.91
C GLY A 88 -6.40 -3.47 2.08
N TYR A 89 -7.29 -4.44 2.27
CA TYR A 89 -7.29 -5.69 1.53
C TYR A 89 -8.72 -6.22 1.43
N ARG A 90 -9.02 -7.00 0.38
CA ARG A 90 -10.33 -7.63 0.25
C ARG A 90 -10.47 -8.81 1.21
N THR A 91 -11.66 -9.01 1.75
CA THR A 91 -12.01 -10.18 2.57
C THR A 91 -13.16 -10.95 1.93
N ALA A 92 -13.05 -12.27 1.92
CA ALA A 92 -14.16 -13.16 1.61
C ALA A 92 -14.92 -13.53 2.89
N LYS A 93 -16.25 -13.64 2.77
CA LYS A 93 -17.13 -14.07 3.86
C LYS A 93 -17.39 -15.57 3.75
N VAL A 94 -16.87 -16.34 4.69
CA VAL A 94 -17.02 -17.80 4.73
C VAL A 94 -18.06 -18.17 5.79
N ALA A 95 -19.13 -18.85 5.36
CA ALA A 95 -20.16 -19.37 6.26
C ALA A 95 -19.63 -20.59 7.04
N ILE A 96 -19.91 -20.65 8.34
CA ILE A 96 -19.54 -21.79 9.19
C ILE A 96 -20.77 -22.68 9.35
N PRO A 97 -20.81 -23.91 8.81
CA PRO A 97 -22.01 -24.76 8.82
C PRO A 97 -22.58 -25.01 10.23
N ALA A 98 -21.71 -25.07 11.24
CA ALA A 98 -22.08 -25.29 12.64
C ALA A 98 -22.53 -24.03 13.40
N ALA A 99 -22.40 -22.83 12.82
CA ALA A 99 -22.73 -21.57 13.48
C ALA A 99 -23.41 -20.61 12.48
N LYS A 100 -24.73 -20.77 12.32
CA LYS A 100 -25.53 -20.05 11.32
C LYS A 100 -25.47 -18.52 11.43
N ASP A 101 -25.20 -17.99 12.62
CA ASP A 101 -25.12 -16.55 12.88
C ASP A 101 -23.69 -16.00 12.83
N ARG A 102 -22.69 -16.83 12.48
CA ARG A 102 -21.28 -16.44 12.43
C ARG A 102 -20.72 -16.57 11.01
N VAL A 103 -20.08 -15.49 10.58
CA VAL A 103 -19.32 -15.43 9.33
C VAL A 103 -17.86 -15.22 9.69
N LEU A 104 -16.97 -15.99 9.07
CA LEU A 104 -15.54 -15.77 9.15
C LEU A 104 -15.11 -14.88 7.98
N GLU A 105 -14.51 -13.73 8.28
CA GLU A 105 -13.86 -12.89 7.28
C GLU A 105 -12.42 -13.35 7.07
N VAL A 106 -12.13 -13.86 5.88
CA VAL A 106 -10.80 -14.35 5.52
C VAL A 106 -10.20 -13.41 4.48
N PRO A 107 -8.97 -12.89 4.69
CA PRO A 107 -8.28 -12.09 3.67
C PRO A 107 -8.18 -12.85 2.35
N VAL A 108 -8.50 -12.18 1.24
CA VAL A 108 -8.27 -12.68 -0.11
C VAL A 108 -6.82 -12.36 -0.46
N ALA A 109 -6.02 -13.42 -0.64
CA ALA A 109 -4.63 -13.26 -1.08
C ALA A 109 -4.60 -12.60 -2.46
N GLY A 110 -3.62 -11.73 -2.69
CA GLY A 110 -3.45 -11.07 -3.98
C GLY A 110 -4.22 -9.77 -4.18
N GLU A 111 -5.09 -9.38 -3.24
CA GLU A 111 -5.97 -8.20 -3.36
C GLU A 111 -5.70 -7.13 -2.30
N THR A 112 -4.44 -6.69 -2.19
CA THR A 112 -4.03 -5.60 -1.28
C THR A 112 -4.12 -4.27 -2.01
N THR A 113 -4.99 -3.37 -1.55
CA THR A 113 -5.15 -2.03 -2.15
C THR A 113 -4.18 -1.03 -1.57
N VAL A 114 -3.73 -0.09 -2.41
CA VAL A 114 -2.75 0.94 -2.04
C VAL A 114 -3.26 2.34 -2.34
N ILE A 115 -2.90 3.29 -1.47
CA ILE A 115 -2.91 4.71 -1.77
C ILE A 115 -1.59 5.03 -2.46
N ALA A 116 -1.66 5.34 -3.75
CA ALA A 116 -0.47 5.62 -4.56
C ALA A 116 0.30 6.85 -4.06
N ALA A 117 1.62 6.87 -4.27
CA ALA A 117 2.49 7.99 -3.94
C ALA A 117 2.02 9.30 -4.60
N SER A 118 1.53 9.25 -5.85
CA SER A 118 0.98 10.45 -6.50
C SER A 118 -0.21 11.05 -5.75
N ALA A 119 -1.03 10.23 -5.08
CA ALA A 119 -2.12 10.72 -4.24
C ALA A 119 -1.60 11.35 -2.93
N ILE A 120 -0.57 10.76 -2.33
CA ILE A 120 0.12 11.32 -1.15
C ILE A 120 0.72 12.69 -1.50
N MET A 121 1.38 12.80 -2.65
CA MET A 121 1.99 14.05 -3.11
C MET A 121 0.94 15.15 -3.32
N ARG A 122 -0.17 14.82 -4.00
CA ARG A 122 -1.29 15.76 -4.17
C ARG A 122 -1.87 16.20 -2.82
N PHE A 123 -2.03 15.27 -1.88
CA PHE A 123 -2.52 15.60 -0.54
C PHE A 123 -1.57 16.56 0.21
N LEU A 124 -0.27 16.30 0.18
CA LEU A 124 0.73 17.17 0.82
C LEU A 124 0.72 18.57 0.20
N ALA A 125 0.72 18.67 -1.13
CA ALA A 125 0.65 19.94 -1.83
C ALA A 125 -0.64 20.72 -1.49
N ALA A 126 -1.80 20.06 -1.57
CA ALA A 126 -3.10 20.67 -1.25
C ALA A 126 -3.22 21.11 0.22
N SER A 127 -2.46 20.48 1.11
CA SER A 127 -2.42 20.81 2.55
C SER A 127 -1.42 21.92 2.89
N GLY A 128 -0.74 22.51 1.90
CA GLY A 128 0.30 23.52 2.13
C GLY A 128 1.62 22.94 2.63
N LEU A 129 1.84 21.62 2.47
CA LEU A 129 3.03 20.88 2.92
C LEU A 129 3.93 20.49 1.74
N GLY A 130 3.88 21.23 0.64
CA GLY A 130 4.65 20.94 -0.58
C GLY A 130 6.16 20.90 -0.36
N ASP A 131 6.66 21.64 0.63
CA ASP A 131 8.09 21.70 0.97
C ASP A 131 8.66 20.35 1.44
N PHE A 132 7.79 19.41 1.86
CA PHE A 132 8.19 18.04 2.21
C PHE A 132 8.36 17.12 1.00
N LEU A 133 8.03 17.58 -0.22
CA LEU A 133 8.21 16.81 -1.46
C LEU A 133 9.60 16.96 -2.08
N LEU A 134 10.34 18.01 -1.72
CA LEU A 134 11.56 18.47 -2.40
C LEU A 134 12.86 18.01 -1.71
N LYS A 135 12.80 17.06 -0.77
CA LYS A 135 13.96 16.60 0.01
C LYS A 135 14.23 15.11 -0.17
#